data_AF-A0A523F6W6-F1
#
_entry.id   AF-A0A523F6W6-F1
#
_cell.length_a   1.000
_cell.length_b   1.000
_cell.length_c   1.000
_cell.angle_alpha   90.00
_cell.angle_beta   90.00
_cell.angle_gamma   90.00
#
_symmetry.space_group_name_H-M   'P 1'
#
loop_
_entity.id
_entity.type
_entity.pdbx_description
1 polymer ?
#
loop_
_entity_poly.entity_id
_entity_poly.type
_entity_poly.pdbx_seq_one_letter_code
_entity_poly.pdbx_strand_id
1 'polypeptide(L)' 'IDGIAKIPIAPHIAGESQIYLQTQLKAFRSGKRQHEIMSIIASQLSDEDISDLSAWYSSIAITATMPAE' A
#
# COMPACT_ATOMS: atom_id res chain seq x y z
N ILE A 1 10.36 2.92 -7.33
CA ILE A 1 9.70 3.76 -6.30
C ILE A 1 10.04 3.16 -4.94
N ASP A 2 9.99 3.91 -3.84
CA ASP A 2 10.43 3.48 -2.49
C ASP A 2 9.25 3.31 -1.51
N GLY A 3 8.00 3.52 -1.95
CA GLY A 3 6.80 3.40 -1.12
C GLY A 3 6.61 4.55 -0.13
N ILE A 4 7.42 5.61 -0.23
CA ILE A 4 7.29 6.84 0.54
C ILE A 4 6.47 7.85 -0.26
N ALA A 5 5.37 8.32 0.33
CA ALA A 5 4.53 9.33 -0.30
C ALA A 5 5.30 10.63 -0.53
N LYS A 6 5.17 11.19 -1.74
CA LYS A 6 5.71 12.50 -2.12
C LYS A 6 4.64 13.61 -2.12
N ILE A 7 3.38 13.23 -1.94
CA ILE A 7 2.23 14.13 -1.91
C ILE A 7 1.43 13.89 -0.63
N PRO A 8 0.87 14.94 0.01
CA PRO A 8 0.23 14.81 1.33
C PRO A 8 -0.97 13.87 1.38
N ILE A 9 -1.65 13.65 0.27
CA ILE A 9 -2.88 12.84 0.21
C ILE A 9 -2.61 11.34 0.05
N ALA A 10 -1.38 10.96 -0.29
CA ALA A 10 -1.00 9.56 -0.42
C ALA A 10 -0.40 9.05 0.90
N PRO A 11 -0.73 7.83 1.34
CA PRO A 11 -0.09 7.23 2.50
C PRO A 11 1.31 6.72 2.15
N HIS A 12 2.20 6.68 3.15
CA HIS A 12 3.40 5.84 3.08
C HIS A 12 2.98 4.38 3.20
N ILE A 13 3.54 3.53 2.35
CA ILE A 13 3.25 2.08 2.34
C ILE A 13 4.50 1.22 2.36
N ALA A 14 5.68 1.85 2.33
CA ALA A 14 6.95 1.17 2.49
C ALA A 14 7.03 0.53 3.88
N GLY A 15 7.40 -0.76 3.94
CA GLY A 15 7.53 -1.51 5.19
C GLY A 15 6.21 -1.84 5.89
N GLU A 16 5.07 -1.49 5.27
CA GLU A 16 3.76 -1.89 5.79
C GLU A 16 3.56 -3.40 5.73
N SER A 17 2.75 -3.93 6.64
CA SER A 17 2.49 -5.37 6.71
C SER A 17 1.96 -5.91 5.38
N GLN A 18 2.57 -7.00 4.88
CA GLN A 18 2.14 -7.68 3.65
C GLN A 18 0.65 -8.06 3.72
N ILE A 19 0.20 -8.57 4.87
CA ILE A 19 -1.20 -8.97 5.09
C ILE A 19 -2.11 -7.75 5.01
N TYR A 20 -1.70 -6.63 5.60
CA TYR A 20 -2.46 -5.39 5.54
C TYR A 20 -2.61 -4.91 4.09
N LEU A 21 -1.50 -4.81 3.35
CA LEU A 21 -1.50 -4.36 1.95
C LEU A 21 -2.38 -5.25 1.07
N GLN A 22 -2.27 -6.57 1.17
CA GLN A 22 -3.13 -7.49 0.41
C GLN A 22 -4.61 -7.29 0.75
N THR A 23 -4.92 -7.15 2.04
CA THR A 23 -6.29 -6.96 2.51
C THR A 23 -6.89 -5.66 1.99
N GLN A 24 -6.13 -4.57 2.02
CA GLN A 24 -6.61 -3.28 1.54
C GLN A 24 -6.79 -3.26 0.03
N LEU A 25 -5.83 -3.79 -0.75
CA LEU A 25 -5.94 -3.87 -2.20
C LEU A 25 -7.16 -4.72 -2.62
N LYS A 26 -7.38 -5.87 -1.97
CA LYS A 26 -8.59 -6.68 -2.20
C LYS A 26 -9.87 -5.96 -1.78
N ALA A 27 -9.85 -5.20 -0.68
CA ALA A 27 -10.99 -4.41 -0.24
C ALA A 27 -11.34 -3.29 -1.24
N PHE A 28 -10.34 -2.63 -1.81
CA PHE A 28 -10.53 -1.65 -2.88
C PHE A 28 -11.07 -2.28 -4.16
N ARG A 29 -10.51 -3.42 -4.60
CA ARG A 29 -10.95 -4.14 -5.80
C ARG A 29 -12.39 -4.65 -5.68
N SER A 30 -12.77 -5.14 -4.51
CA SER A 30 -14.13 -5.66 -4.25
C SER A 30 -15.16 -4.58 -3.91
N GLY A 31 -14.75 -3.33 -3.74
CA GLY A 31 -15.64 -2.24 -3.33
C GLY A 31 -16.01 -2.22 -1.85
N LYS A 32 -15.46 -3.13 -1.02
CA LYS A 32 -15.60 -3.10 0.46
C LYS A 32 -14.95 -1.87 1.07
N ARG A 33 -13.89 -1.37 0.44
CA ARG A 33 -13.29 -0.07 0.73
C ARG A 33 -13.36 0.76 -0.55
N GLN A 34 -13.84 1.99 -0.46
CA GLN A 34 -14.00 2.87 -1.63
C GLN A 34 -13.10 4.08 -1.50
N HIS A 35 -12.44 4.44 -2.60
CA HIS A 35 -11.66 5.66 -2.74
C HIS A 35 -11.49 5.96 -4.23
N GLU A 36 -11.72 7.20 -4.66
CA GLU A 36 -11.80 7.59 -6.07
C GLU A 36 -10.62 7.08 -6.91
N ILE A 37 -9.40 7.23 -6.38
CA ILE A 37 -8.17 6.77 -7.05
C ILE A 37 -7.93 5.27 -6.86
N MET A 38 -7.83 4.79 -5.61
CA MET A 38 -7.41 3.41 -5.32
C MET A 38 -8.41 2.36 -5.79
N SER A 39 -9.71 2.68 -5.88
CA SER A 39 -10.70 1.75 -6.44
C SER A 39 -10.49 1.52 -7.93
N ILE A 40 -10.07 2.52 -8.70
CA ILE A 40 -9.75 2.39 -10.14
C ILE A 40 -8.43 1.65 -10.35
N ILE A 41 -7.45 1.88 -9.48
CA ILE A 41 -6.17 1.17 -9.56
C ILE A 41 -6.38 -0.31 -9.22
N ALA A 42 -7.03 -0.60 -8.09
CA ALA A 42 -7.20 -1.97 -7.61
C ALA A 42 -8.11 -2.82 -8.50
N SER A 43 -9.04 -2.22 -9.24
CA SER A 43 -9.91 -2.95 -10.19
C SER A 43 -9.15 -3.60 -11.34
N GLN A 44 -7.95 -3.11 -11.65
CA GLN A 44 -7.11 -3.61 -12.74
C GLN A 44 -6.08 -4.65 -12.29
N LEU A 45 -5.98 -4.93 -10.97
CA LEU A 45 -4.98 -5.84 -10.42
C LEU A 45 -5.53 -7.27 -10.31
N SER A 46 -4.75 -8.23 -10.79
CA SER A 46 -4.99 -9.66 -10.52
C SER A 46 -4.66 -10.03 -9.07
N ASP A 47 -5.01 -11.24 -8.65
CA ASP A 47 -4.60 -11.74 -7.32
C ASP A 47 -3.08 -11.91 -7.19
N GLU A 48 -2.40 -12.25 -8.29
CA GLU A 48 -0.95 -12.37 -8.35
C GLU A 48 -0.30 -10.98 -8.19
N ASP A 49 -0.77 -9.97 -8.92
CA ASP A 49 -0.29 -8.59 -8.79
C ASP A 49 -0.44 -8.08 -7.34
N ILE A 50 -1.60 -8.33 -6.71
CA ILE A 50 -1.82 -7.91 -5.32
C ILE A 50 -0.86 -8.62 -4.37
N SER A 51 -0.60 -9.91 -4.59
CA SER A 51 0.34 -10.68 -3.78
C SER A 51 1.76 -10.12 -3.90
N ASP A 52 2.22 -9.91 -5.13
CA ASP A 52 3.57 -9.47 -5.47
C ASP A 52 3.84 -8.04 -5.00
N LEU A 53 2.91 -7.12 -5.26
CA LEU A 53 3.01 -5.74 -4.79
C LEU A 53 3.10 -5.68 -3.28
N SER A 54 2.24 -6.44 -2.59
CA SER A 54 2.22 -6.45 -1.13
C SER A 54 3.51 -7.04 -0.55
N ALA A 55 4.03 -8.12 -1.14
CA ALA A 55 5.31 -8.70 -0.74
C ALA A 55 6.44 -7.69 -0.94
N TRP A 56 6.49 -7.04 -2.11
CA TRP A 56 7.52 -6.08 -2.44
C TRP A 56 7.52 -4.87 -1.50
N TYR A 57 6.38 -4.19 -1.32
CA TYR A 57 6.29 -3.02 -0.43
C TYR A 57 6.60 -3.37 1.04
N SER A 58 6.18 -4.55 1.50
CA SER A 58 6.46 -5.00 2.87
C SER A 58 7.94 -5.31 3.12
N SER A 59 8.68 -5.64 2.06
CA SER A 59 10.12 -5.93 2.16
C SER A 59 10.99 -4.68 2.32
N ILE A 60 10.41 -3.48 2.14
CA ILE A 60 11.15 -2.23 2.24
C ILE A 60 11.46 -1.93 3.71
N ALA A 61 12.75 -1.87 4.06
CA ALA A 61 13.19 -1.52 5.40
C ALA A 61 13.00 -0.01 5.67
N ILE A 62 12.34 0.32 6.78
CA ILE A 62 12.10 1.70 7.22
C ILE A 62 12.77 1.94 8.57
N THR A 63 13.44 3.09 8.68
CA THR A 63 14.05 3.55 9.93
C THR A 63 13.34 4.81 10.38
N ALA A 64 12.64 4.72 11.51
CA ALA A 64 12.10 5.89 12.19
C ALA A 64 13.09 6.34 13.27
N THR A 65 13.48 7.62 13.23
CA THR A 65 14.29 8.24 14.28
C THR A 65 13.38 9.08 15.17
N MET A 66 13.51 8.93 16.49
CA MET A 66 12.83 9.83 17.41
C MET A 66 13.37 11.25 17.22
N PRO A 67 12.51 12.26 17.04
CA PRO A 67 12.97 13.65 17.04
C PRO A 67 13.56 13.98 18.42
N ALA A 68 14.70 14.69 18.42
CA ALA A 68 15.22 15.28 19.64
C ALA A 68 14.25 16.36 20.12
N GLU A 69 14.01 16.42 21.44
CA GLU A 69 13.17 17.45 22.09
C GLU A 69 13.66 18.87 21.85
#